data_AF-A0A2E5RPB2-F1
#
_entry.id   AF-A0A2E5RPB2-F1
#
_cell.length_a   1.000
_cell.length_b   1.000
_cell.length_c   1.000
_cell.angle_alpha   90.00
_cell.angle_beta   90.00
_cell.angle_gamma   90.00
#
_symmetry.space_group_name_H-M   'P 1'
#
loop_
_entity.id
_entity.type
_entity.pdbx_description
1 polymer ?
#
loop_
_entity_poly.entity_id
_entity_poly.type
_entity_poly.pdbx_seq_one_letter_code
_entity_poly.pdbx_strand_id
1 'polypeptide(L)'
;MDILSHTISGLAIGTTATHFSKRKASHKFLIIFVSGLAAFFPDLDAISYWSEFDSTFGEWFGLRDSGVNIYHQKRWFSHHGFFHSFLMAVVFCAICVLLNILFSGFKLFRVNFRLNSPFYISVFLSYLVHLFEDMITPEFVWGGVAFMFPSENYWGGSGKIWWWNNYDLFLIVVFTFFLELTLSVVGRIVGKSMRWIALSTFVITMGVFIHQFNHRKYDFNYKGFSEHHEKWNFNEVKSKSIQKEILGDDLFELMTEFDESIPIWF
;
A
#
# COMPACT_ATOMS: atom_id res chain seq x y z
N MET A 1 8.30 -7.73 1.10
CA MET A 1 7.43 -7.25 2.20
C MET A 1 6.66 -5.97 1.92
N ASP A 2 7.18 -5.03 1.12
CA ASP A 2 6.54 -3.73 0.85
C ASP A 2 5.09 -3.84 0.30
N ILE A 3 4.89 -4.61 -0.78
CA ILE A 3 3.59 -4.93 -1.36
C ILE A 3 2.59 -5.46 -0.31
N LEU A 4 3.07 -6.30 0.61
CA LEU A 4 2.23 -6.83 1.69
C LEU A 4 1.88 -5.73 2.70
N SER A 5 2.83 -4.85 3.03
CA SER A 5 2.58 -3.69 3.89
C SER A 5 1.48 -2.81 3.31
N HIS A 6 1.60 -2.40 2.05
CA HIS A 6 0.59 -1.60 1.35
C HIS A 6 -0.77 -2.29 1.34
N THR A 7 -0.81 -3.56 0.96
CA THR A 7 -2.03 -4.35 0.91
C THR A 7 -2.71 -4.39 2.29
N ILE A 8 -1.97 -4.66 3.36
CA ILE A 8 -2.53 -4.75 4.73
C ILE A 8 -2.93 -3.35 5.24
N SER A 9 -2.23 -2.29 4.88
CA SER A 9 -2.67 -0.90 5.14
C SER A 9 -4.03 -0.61 4.53
N GLY A 10 -4.26 -1.06 3.29
CA GLY A 10 -5.58 -1.06 2.66
C GLY A 10 -6.61 -1.89 3.45
N LEU A 11 -6.27 -3.11 3.85
CA LEU A 11 -7.16 -3.96 4.65
C LEU A 11 -7.52 -3.31 6.00
N ALA A 12 -6.57 -2.64 6.66
CA ALA A 12 -6.80 -1.91 7.90
C ALA A 12 -7.81 -0.77 7.70
N ILE A 13 -7.61 0.07 6.66
CA ILE A 13 -8.56 1.14 6.30
C ILE A 13 -9.94 0.58 5.99
N GLY A 14 -10.01 -0.48 5.18
CA GLY A 14 -11.26 -1.16 4.84
C GLY A 14 -11.98 -1.67 6.08
N THR A 15 -11.26 -2.31 7.00
CA THR A 15 -11.81 -2.86 8.24
C THR A 15 -12.37 -1.75 9.13
N THR A 16 -11.64 -0.65 9.31
CA THR A 16 -12.11 0.56 10.01
C THR A 16 -13.40 1.09 9.38
N ALA A 17 -13.45 1.20 8.05
CA ALA A 17 -14.63 1.68 7.32
C ALA A 17 -15.87 0.78 7.50
N THR A 18 -15.69 -0.52 7.74
CA THR A 18 -16.83 -1.42 7.98
C THR A 18 -17.63 -1.09 9.24
N HIS A 19 -17.05 -0.37 10.21
CA HIS A 19 -17.77 0.11 11.40
C HIS A 19 -18.77 1.23 11.10
N PHE A 20 -18.57 1.94 9.99
CA PHE A 20 -19.48 2.97 9.48
C PHE A 20 -20.53 2.41 8.52
N SER A 21 -20.32 1.18 8.03
CA SER A 21 -21.26 0.51 7.13
C SER A 21 -22.41 -0.16 7.88
N LYS A 22 -23.64 0.21 7.52
CA LYS A 22 -24.88 -0.43 8.00
C LYS A 22 -25.29 -1.66 7.17
N ARG A 23 -24.46 -2.06 6.20
CA ARG A 23 -24.76 -3.15 5.27
C ARG A 23 -24.43 -4.53 5.89
N LYS A 24 -24.93 -5.58 5.24
CA LYS A 24 -24.68 -6.99 5.61
C LYS A 24 -23.19 -7.36 5.55
N ALA A 25 -22.83 -8.46 6.22
CA ALA A 25 -21.46 -8.96 6.30
C ALA A 25 -20.78 -9.15 4.94
N SER A 26 -21.49 -9.60 3.91
CA SER A 26 -20.92 -9.76 2.57
C SER A 26 -20.44 -8.44 1.95
N HIS A 27 -21.13 -7.33 2.25
CA HIS A 27 -20.70 -6.02 1.78
C HIS A 27 -19.53 -5.48 2.62
N LYS A 28 -19.48 -5.79 3.92
CA LYS A 28 -18.32 -5.47 4.76
C LYS A 28 -17.08 -6.22 4.31
N PHE A 29 -17.22 -7.50 3.96
CA PHE A 29 -16.15 -8.28 3.34
C PHE A 29 -15.69 -7.66 2.01
N LEU A 30 -16.64 -7.24 1.16
CA LEU A 30 -16.31 -6.53 -0.09
C LEU A 30 -15.54 -5.23 0.16
N ILE A 31 -15.92 -4.44 1.18
CA ILE A 31 -15.16 -3.24 1.59
C ILE A 31 -13.71 -3.61 1.90
N ILE A 32 -13.50 -4.57 2.80
CA ILE A 32 -12.15 -4.99 3.21
C ILE A 32 -11.34 -5.48 2.01
N PHE A 33 -11.91 -6.39 1.21
CA PHE A 33 -11.26 -6.98 0.06
C PHE A 33 -10.87 -5.94 -1.00
N VAL A 34 -11.80 -5.06 -1.40
CA VAL A 34 -11.52 -4.05 -2.43
C VAL A 34 -10.59 -2.96 -1.89
N SER A 35 -10.63 -2.65 -0.59
CA SER A 35 -9.63 -1.76 0.03
C SER A 35 -8.22 -2.35 -0.02
N GLY A 36 -8.04 -3.63 0.30
CA GLY A 36 -6.75 -4.31 0.12
C GLY A 36 -6.28 -4.30 -1.33
N LEU A 37 -7.19 -4.61 -2.28
CA LEU A 37 -6.88 -4.52 -3.71
C LEU A 37 -6.52 -3.09 -4.16
N ALA A 38 -7.20 -2.07 -3.64
CA ALA A 38 -6.94 -0.68 -4.01
C ALA A 38 -5.56 -0.20 -3.54
N ALA A 39 -5.12 -0.65 -2.36
CA ALA A 39 -3.77 -0.38 -1.88
C ALA A 39 -2.71 -1.22 -2.60
N PHE A 40 -3.01 -2.47 -2.99
CA PHE A 40 -2.12 -3.28 -3.82
C PHE A 40 -1.98 -2.76 -5.27
N PHE A 41 -3.01 -2.09 -5.78
CA PHE A 41 -3.12 -1.80 -7.21
C PHE A 41 -1.94 -1.04 -7.82
N PRO A 42 -1.33 -0.05 -7.14
CA PRO A 42 -0.16 0.64 -7.68
C PRO A 42 1.01 -0.31 -7.96
N ASP A 43 1.23 -1.33 -7.12
CA ASP A 43 2.31 -2.31 -7.28
C ASP A 43 2.07 -3.35 -8.36
N LEU A 44 0.89 -3.36 -9.01
CA LEU A 44 0.59 -4.34 -10.04
C LEU A 44 1.56 -4.24 -11.22
N ASP A 45 2.14 -3.08 -11.46
CA ASP A 45 3.16 -2.85 -12.49
C ASP A 45 4.54 -3.45 -12.15
N ALA A 46 4.78 -3.91 -10.92
CA ALA A 46 5.90 -4.79 -10.57
C ALA A 46 5.85 -6.13 -11.30
N ILE A 47 4.73 -6.47 -11.96
CA ILE A 47 4.66 -7.59 -12.91
C ILE A 47 5.71 -7.48 -14.02
N SER A 48 6.12 -6.25 -14.38
CA SER A 48 7.20 -6.03 -15.34
C SER A 48 8.55 -6.56 -14.85
N TYR A 49 8.72 -6.75 -13.54
CA TYR A 49 9.92 -7.34 -12.95
C TYR A 49 9.88 -8.86 -12.82
N TRP A 50 8.75 -9.50 -13.16
CA TRP A 50 8.64 -10.95 -13.13
C TRP A 50 9.59 -11.60 -14.14
N SER A 51 10.27 -12.69 -13.73
CA SER A 51 11.32 -13.34 -14.53
C SER A 51 10.86 -13.82 -15.90
N GLU A 52 9.57 -14.11 -16.07
CA GLU A 52 8.99 -14.55 -17.35
C GLU A 52 8.25 -13.41 -18.07
N PHE A 53 8.31 -12.16 -17.60
CA PHE A 53 7.60 -11.05 -18.22
C PHE A 53 8.02 -10.88 -19.69
N ASP A 54 9.32 -10.90 -19.95
CA ASP A 54 9.87 -10.69 -21.29
C ASP A 54 9.50 -11.84 -22.25
N SER A 55 9.57 -13.10 -21.78
CA SER A 55 9.22 -14.30 -22.56
C SER A 55 7.71 -14.46 -22.79
N THR A 56 6.88 -13.75 -22.04
CA THR A 56 5.42 -13.83 -22.14
C THR A 56 4.82 -12.55 -22.71
N PHE A 57 4.61 -11.53 -21.86
CA PHE A 57 4.02 -10.26 -22.23
C PHE A 57 4.94 -9.46 -23.17
N GLY A 58 6.24 -9.50 -22.95
CA GLY A 58 7.24 -8.85 -23.80
C GLY A 58 7.13 -9.32 -25.26
N GLU A 59 7.20 -10.63 -25.48
CA GLU A 59 7.04 -11.24 -26.80
C GLU A 59 5.64 -11.03 -27.38
N TRP A 60 4.58 -11.24 -26.58
CA TRP A 60 3.20 -11.12 -27.07
C TRP A 60 2.88 -9.69 -27.55
N PHE A 61 3.35 -8.68 -26.84
CA PHE A 61 3.15 -7.27 -27.20
C PHE A 61 4.26 -6.69 -28.09
N GLY A 62 5.30 -7.46 -28.42
CA GLY A 62 6.44 -6.99 -29.21
C GLY A 62 7.18 -5.81 -28.57
N LEU A 63 7.36 -5.85 -27.24
CA LEU A 63 8.01 -4.78 -26.47
C LEU A 63 9.49 -4.70 -26.85
N ARG A 64 10.00 -3.47 -27.00
CA ARG A 64 11.41 -3.20 -27.33
C ARG A 64 12.32 -3.14 -26.11
N ASP A 65 11.75 -2.78 -24.97
CA ASP A 65 12.45 -2.68 -23.69
C ASP A 65 12.09 -3.89 -22.83
N SER A 66 13.06 -4.42 -22.08
CA SER A 66 12.80 -5.45 -21.07
C SER A 66 11.89 -4.92 -19.97
N GLY A 67 11.18 -5.82 -19.30
CA GLY A 67 10.32 -5.51 -18.18
C GLY A 67 11.06 -4.79 -17.04
N VAL A 68 12.28 -5.23 -16.72
CA VAL A 68 13.19 -4.55 -15.76
C VAL A 68 13.46 -3.10 -16.17
N ASN A 69 13.69 -2.85 -17.46
CA ASN A 69 13.88 -1.49 -17.96
C ASN A 69 12.59 -0.68 -17.91
N ILE A 70 11.44 -1.28 -18.21
CA ILE A 70 10.14 -0.62 -18.10
C ILE A 70 9.85 -0.19 -16.66
N TYR A 71 10.14 -1.07 -15.69
CA TYR A 71 9.95 -0.81 -14.26
C TYR A 71 10.75 0.41 -13.78
N HIS A 72 12.02 0.51 -14.18
CA HIS A 72 12.92 1.57 -13.70
C HIS A 72 12.88 2.88 -14.51
N GLN A 73 12.38 2.89 -15.74
CA GLN A 73 12.26 4.12 -16.53
C GLN A 73 11.14 5.03 -16.00
N LYS A 74 11.18 6.33 -16.31
CA LYS A 74 10.09 7.28 -15.98
C LYS A 74 9.05 7.36 -17.10
N ARG A 75 8.46 6.23 -17.48
CA ARG A 75 7.38 6.21 -18.48
C ARG A 75 6.04 6.45 -17.79
N TRP A 76 5.01 6.83 -18.54
CA TRP A 76 3.68 6.97 -17.94
C TRP A 76 3.12 5.62 -17.41
N PHE A 77 3.63 4.50 -17.90
CA PHE A 77 3.23 3.13 -17.53
C PHE A 77 4.30 2.36 -16.72
N SER A 78 5.38 3.02 -16.30
CA SER A 78 6.36 2.43 -15.38
C SER A 78 5.85 2.45 -13.94
N HIS A 79 6.56 1.78 -13.03
CA HIS A 79 6.23 1.66 -11.60
C HIS A 79 5.75 2.99 -11.00
N HIS A 80 6.61 4.00 -10.83
CA HIS A 80 6.18 5.28 -10.28
C HIS A 80 5.52 6.24 -11.30
N GLY A 81 4.87 5.72 -12.34
CA GLY A 81 4.16 6.49 -13.36
C GLY A 81 2.71 6.80 -12.99
N PHE A 82 1.77 6.57 -13.91
CA PHE A 82 0.36 6.87 -13.74
C PHE A 82 -0.29 6.17 -12.55
N PHE A 83 0.09 4.91 -12.29
CA PHE A 83 -0.47 4.12 -11.18
C PHE A 83 -0.08 4.70 -9.81
N HIS A 84 1.03 5.43 -9.74
CA HIS A 84 1.47 6.09 -8.51
C HIS A 84 1.03 7.56 -8.45
N SER A 85 -0.20 7.86 -8.88
CA SER A 85 -0.74 9.22 -8.93
C SER A 85 -2.08 9.38 -8.20
N PHE A 86 -2.32 10.60 -7.70
CA PHE A 86 -3.61 11.00 -7.15
C PHE A 86 -4.73 10.87 -8.18
N LEU A 87 -4.44 11.17 -9.45
CA LEU A 87 -5.39 11.00 -10.54
C LEU A 87 -5.84 9.55 -10.65
N MET A 88 -4.93 8.58 -10.55
CA MET A 88 -5.30 7.17 -10.61
C MET A 88 -6.13 6.74 -9.38
N ALA A 89 -5.87 7.27 -8.19
CA ALA A 89 -6.73 7.05 -7.03
C ALA A 89 -8.19 7.50 -7.30
N VAL A 90 -8.37 8.65 -7.96
CA VAL A 90 -9.69 9.15 -8.39
C VAL A 90 -10.30 8.24 -9.45
N VAL A 91 -9.52 7.84 -10.46
CA VAL A 91 -9.98 6.97 -11.55
C VAL A 91 -10.39 5.60 -11.02
N PHE A 92 -9.62 4.99 -10.13
CA PHE A 92 -9.92 3.69 -9.52
C PHE A 92 -11.23 3.74 -8.71
N CYS A 93 -11.43 4.81 -7.93
CA CYS A 93 -12.69 5.04 -7.23
C CYS A 93 -13.86 5.25 -8.21
N ALA A 94 -13.64 6.01 -9.30
CA ALA A 94 -14.64 6.22 -10.34
C ALA A 94 -15.02 4.91 -11.05
N ILE A 95 -14.06 4.01 -11.32
CA ILE A 95 -14.32 2.67 -11.84
C ILE A 95 -15.24 1.90 -10.89
N CYS A 96 -14.96 1.92 -9.58
CA CYS A 96 -15.81 1.27 -8.59
C CYS A 96 -17.24 1.86 -8.56
N VAL A 97 -17.39 3.18 -8.75
CA VAL A 97 -18.70 3.84 -8.89
C VAL A 97 -19.41 3.36 -10.15
N LEU A 98 -18.72 3.34 -11.29
CA LEU A 98 -19.26 2.90 -12.58
C LEU A 98 -19.70 1.45 -12.56
N LEU A 99 -18.90 0.55 -11.98
CA LEU A 99 -19.26 -0.86 -11.81
C LEU A 99 -20.53 -0.99 -10.95
N ASN A 100 -20.65 -0.22 -9.86
CA ASN A 100 -21.87 -0.23 -9.06
C ASN A 100 -23.09 0.26 -9.86
N ILE A 101 -22.93 1.32 -10.66
CA ILE A 101 -24.01 1.80 -11.55
C ILE A 101 -24.38 0.74 -12.58
N LEU A 102 -23.40 0.06 -13.18
CA LEU A 102 -23.63 -0.97 -14.20
C LEU A 102 -24.40 -2.17 -13.64
N PHE A 103 -24.02 -2.65 -12.44
CA PHE A 103 -24.65 -3.83 -11.84
C PHE A 103 -25.95 -3.54 -11.07
N SER A 104 -26.12 -2.33 -10.51
CA SER A 104 -27.30 -1.98 -9.71
C SER A 104 -28.31 -1.08 -10.42
N GLY A 105 -27.89 -0.42 -11.51
CA GLY A 105 -28.66 0.61 -12.21
C GLY A 105 -28.57 1.98 -11.54
N PHE A 106 -28.58 3.04 -12.36
CA PHE A 106 -28.39 4.43 -11.90
C PHE A 106 -29.41 4.89 -10.83
N LYS A 107 -30.67 4.46 -10.95
CA LYS A 107 -31.72 4.80 -9.97
C LYS A 107 -31.41 4.24 -8.58
N LEU A 108 -31.00 2.97 -8.51
CA LEU A 108 -30.68 2.30 -7.25
C LEU A 108 -29.36 2.81 -6.67
N PHE A 109 -28.38 3.11 -7.52
CA PHE A 109 -27.15 3.79 -7.13
C PHE A 109 -27.43 5.11 -6.42
N ARG A 110 -28.25 6.00 -7.02
CA ARG A 110 -28.55 7.33 -6.44
C ARG A 110 -29.19 7.22 -5.06
N VAL A 111 -30.10 6.26 -4.87
CA VAL A 111 -30.74 6.00 -3.57
C VAL A 111 -29.73 5.47 -2.55
N ASN A 112 -28.84 4.58 -2.97
CA ASN A 112 -27.90 3.88 -2.09
C ASN A 112 -26.53 4.58 -1.95
N PHE A 113 -26.27 5.69 -2.63
CA PHE A 113 -24.95 6.32 -2.66
C PHE A 113 -24.43 6.61 -1.25
N ARG A 114 -25.25 7.23 -0.39
CA ARG A 114 -24.91 7.50 1.01
C ARG A 114 -24.70 6.23 1.85
N LEU A 115 -25.39 5.14 1.52
CA LEU A 115 -25.21 3.85 2.21
C LEU A 115 -23.92 3.15 1.79
N ASN A 116 -23.44 3.42 0.57
CA ASN A 116 -22.19 2.89 0.03
C ASN A 116 -21.01 3.87 0.19
N SER A 117 -21.20 5.05 0.80
CA SER A 117 -20.10 6.00 0.95
C SER A 117 -18.92 5.47 1.76
N PRO A 118 -19.09 4.62 2.81
CA PRO A 118 -17.93 4.02 3.50
C PRO A 118 -17.07 3.18 2.54
N PHE A 119 -17.69 2.49 1.58
CA PHE A 119 -16.98 1.71 0.56
C PHE A 119 -16.13 2.64 -0.32
N TYR A 120 -16.72 3.67 -0.94
CA TYR A 120 -15.96 4.57 -1.82
C TYR A 120 -14.86 5.34 -1.11
N ILE A 121 -15.13 5.82 0.10
CA ILE A 121 -14.14 6.50 0.94
C ILE A 121 -12.99 5.55 1.26
N SER A 122 -13.30 4.31 1.66
CA SER A 122 -12.26 3.33 1.99
C SER A 122 -11.38 2.96 0.80
N VAL A 123 -11.96 2.79 -0.39
CA VAL A 123 -11.19 2.49 -1.61
C VAL A 123 -10.25 3.64 -1.94
N PHE A 124 -10.76 4.87 -1.94
CA PHE A 124 -9.96 6.05 -2.22
C PHE A 124 -8.82 6.25 -1.21
N LEU A 125 -9.12 6.14 0.10
CA LEU A 125 -8.11 6.27 1.15
C LEU A 125 -7.09 5.12 1.13
N SER A 126 -7.50 3.90 0.76
CA SER A 126 -6.58 2.75 0.65
C SER A 126 -5.60 2.94 -0.51
N TYR A 127 -6.05 3.50 -1.62
CA TYR A 127 -5.14 3.86 -2.71
C TYR A 127 -4.17 4.98 -2.27
N LEU A 128 -4.68 6.00 -1.58
CA LEU A 128 -3.82 7.11 -1.14
C LEU A 128 -2.79 6.70 -0.08
N VAL A 129 -3.12 5.77 0.82
CA VAL A 129 -2.16 5.35 1.85
C VAL A 129 -0.95 4.67 1.22
N HIS A 130 -1.14 3.87 0.16
CA HIS A 130 -0.05 3.33 -0.65
C HIS A 130 0.89 4.46 -1.11
N LEU A 131 0.34 5.48 -1.77
CA LEU A 131 1.14 6.60 -2.28
C LEU A 131 1.91 7.34 -1.17
N PHE A 132 1.33 7.43 0.03
CA PHE A 132 2.00 8.08 1.16
C PHE A 132 3.08 7.22 1.79
N GLU A 133 2.92 5.89 1.79
CA GLU A 133 3.94 4.95 2.23
C GLU A 133 5.15 5.01 1.29
N ASP A 134 4.94 5.12 -0.03
CA ASP A 134 6.03 5.33 -0.99
C ASP A 134 6.71 6.69 -0.88
N MET A 135 6.04 7.73 -0.36
CA MET A 135 6.67 9.05 -0.23
C MET A 135 7.80 9.07 0.82
N ILE A 136 7.81 8.11 1.75
CA ILE A 136 8.80 8.05 2.83
C ILE A 136 10.00 7.14 2.54
N THR A 137 9.96 6.39 1.44
CA THR A 137 11.07 5.58 0.93
C THR A 137 12.09 6.48 0.18
N PRO A 138 13.26 5.95 -0.22
CA PRO A 138 14.29 6.71 -0.92
C PRO A 138 13.86 7.23 -2.29
N GLU A 139 14.38 8.38 -2.72
CA GLU A 139 14.06 8.94 -4.04
C GLU A 139 14.50 8.05 -5.23
N PHE A 140 15.62 7.32 -5.08
CA PHE A 140 16.29 6.50 -6.09
C PHE A 140 16.19 7.06 -7.54
N VAL A 141 15.95 6.22 -8.56
CA VAL A 141 15.87 6.64 -9.97
C VAL A 141 14.59 7.39 -10.30
N TRP A 142 13.56 7.27 -9.46
CA TRP A 142 12.25 7.84 -9.71
C TRP A 142 12.12 9.29 -9.23
N GLY A 143 12.92 9.71 -8.24
CA GLY A 143 12.82 11.05 -7.65
C GLY A 143 11.62 11.20 -6.71
N GLY A 144 11.10 10.08 -6.19
CA GLY A 144 9.86 10.01 -5.40
C GLY A 144 8.69 9.39 -6.17
N VAL A 145 7.48 9.87 -5.90
CA VAL A 145 6.19 9.38 -6.40
C VAL A 145 5.60 10.41 -7.39
N ALA A 146 5.06 9.97 -8.54
CA ALA A 146 4.39 10.85 -9.52
C ALA A 146 2.98 11.27 -9.07
N PHE A 147 2.87 11.80 -7.85
CA PHE A 147 1.59 12.11 -7.20
C PHE A 147 0.69 13.01 -8.05
N MET A 148 1.29 14.00 -8.72
CA MET A 148 0.60 14.99 -9.57
C MET A 148 0.70 14.68 -11.07
N PHE A 149 0.84 13.40 -11.47
CA PHE A 149 0.84 13.00 -12.89
C PHE A 149 -0.30 13.69 -13.69
N PRO A 150 -0.05 14.22 -14.90
CA PRO A 150 1.16 14.06 -15.74
C PRO A 150 2.26 15.09 -15.49
N SER A 151 2.28 15.79 -14.36
CA SER A 151 3.40 16.65 -14.00
C SER A 151 4.71 15.87 -13.95
N GLU A 152 5.80 16.48 -14.43
CA GLU A 152 7.16 15.92 -14.34
C GLU A 152 7.76 16.03 -12.92
N ASN A 153 7.06 16.71 -12.00
CA ASN A 153 7.50 16.86 -10.62
C ASN A 153 7.08 15.66 -9.77
N TYR A 154 8.05 14.89 -9.31
CA TYR A 154 7.86 13.79 -8.36
C TYR A 154 7.94 14.31 -6.93
N TRP A 155 7.11 13.77 -6.04
CA TRP A 155 6.96 14.20 -4.65
C TRP A 155 7.35 13.07 -3.71
N GLY A 156 7.84 13.41 -2.50
CA GLY A 156 8.31 12.40 -1.55
C GLY A 156 9.75 12.00 -1.85
N GLY A 157 10.05 10.70 -1.74
CA GLY A 157 11.44 10.23 -1.81
C GLY A 157 12.25 10.70 -0.61
N SER A 158 11.64 10.78 0.58
CA SER A 158 12.32 11.38 1.74
C SER A 158 13.38 10.48 2.38
N GLY A 159 13.46 9.20 2.01
CA GLY A 159 14.50 8.28 2.49
C GLY A 159 14.45 8.00 3.98
N LYS A 160 13.31 8.20 4.64
CA LYS A 160 13.15 7.95 6.08
C LYS A 160 13.13 6.47 6.40
N ILE A 161 12.65 5.68 5.45
CA ILE A 161 12.58 4.23 5.55
C ILE A 161 13.29 3.59 4.37
N TRP A 162 13.66 2.32 4.49
CA TRP A 162 14.09 1.52 3.34
C TRP A 162 12.87 0.99 2.57
N TRP A 163 13.06 0.30 1.45
CA TRP A 163 11.94 -0.26 0.68
C TRP A 163 11.41 -1.56 1.31
N TRP A 164 12.29 -2.51 1.61
CA TRP A 164 11.83 -3.90 1.76
C TRP A 164 11.51 -4.33 3.19
N ASN A 165 12.42 -4.08 4.11
CA ASN A 165 12.49 -4.76 5.40
C ASN A 165 11.97 -3.90 6.57
N ASN A 166 10.88 -3.16 6.38
CA ASN A 166 10.29 -2.32 7.44
C ASN A 166 9.39 -3.12 8.40
N TYR A 167 9.95 -4.15 9.04
CA TYR A 167 9.21 -5.11 9.86
C TYR A 167 8.43 -4.47 11.01
N ASP A 168 8.99 -3.47 11.68
CA ASP A 168 8.33 -2.71 12.74
C ASP A 168 7.05 -2.00 12.26
N LEU A 169 7.13 -1.31 11.11
CA LEU A 169 6.00 -0.62 10.49
C LEU A 169 4.94 -1.60 10.00
N PHE A 170 5.39 -2.70 9.37
CA PHE A 170 4.51 -3.79 8.95
C PHE A 170 3.73 -4.37 10.12
N LEU A 171 4.40 -4.62 11.26
CA LEU A 171 3.76 -5.14 12.47
C LEU A 171 2.73 -4.16 13.06
N ILE A 172 3.00 -2.85 13.02
CA ILE A 172 2.01 -1.83 13.42
C ILE A 172 0.76 -1.93 12.55
N VAL A 173 0.92 -2.02 11.23
CA VAL A 173 -0.19 -2.11 10.27
C VAL A 173 -0.99 -3.41 10.46
N VAL A 174 -0.30 -4.55 10.60
CA VAL A 174 -0.92 -5.86 10.89
C VAL A 174 -1.69 -5.81 12.20
N PHE A 175 -1.10 -5.24 13.25
CA PHE A 175 -1.75 -5.06 14.54
C PHE A 175 -3.02 -4.21 14.41
N THR A 176 -2.98 -3.08 13.70
CA THR A 176 -4.16 -2.24 13.44
C THR A 176 -5.26 -3.04 12.76
N PHE A 177 -4.94 -3.79 11.70
CA PHE A 177 -5.91 -4.61 11.00
C PHE A 177 -6.61 -5.63 11.92
N PHE A 178 -5.84 -6.41 12.69
CA PHE A 178 -6.41 -7.40 13.61
C PHE A 178 -7.16 -6.77 14.78
N LEU A 179 -6.71 -5.63 15.27
CA LEU A 179 -7.40 -4.89 16.33
C LEU A 179 -8.76 -4.39 15.84
N GLU A 180 -8.84 -3.83 14.63
CA GLU A 180 -10.09 -3.38 14.01
C GLU A 180 -11.07 -4.52 13.74
N LEU A 181 -10.54 -5.68 13.32
CA LEU A 181 -11.33 -6.90 13.14
C LEU A 181 -11.89 -7.39 14.48
N THR A 182 -11.07 -7.37 15.53
CA THR A 182 -11.48 -7.74 16.90
C THR A 182 -12.56 -6.79 17.42
N LEU A 183 -12.39 -5.47 17.24
CA LEU A 183 -13.41 -4.48 17.59
C LEU A 183 -14.74 -4.74 16.86
N SER A 184 -14.68 -5.19 15.61
CA SER A 184 -15.89 -5.56 14.84
C SER A 184 -16.62 -6.75 15.46
N VAL A 185 -15.88 -7.77 15.93
CA VAL A 185 -16.44 -8.94 16.61
C VAL A 185 -17.01 -8.55 17.99
N VAL A 186 -16.24 -7.80 18.79
CA VAL A 186 -16.69 -7.32 20.11
C VAL A 186 -17.95 -6.47 19.98
N GLY A 187 -17.97 -5.52 19.03
CA GLY A 187 -19.15 -4.69 18.75
C GLY A 187 -20.41 -5.50 18.46
N ARG A 188 -20.25 -6.63 17.76
CA ARG A 188 -21.35 -7.56 17.48
C ARG A 188 -21.82 -8.30 18.73
N ILE A 189 -20.90 -8.77 19.56
CA ILE A 189 -21.21 -9.49 20.81
C ILE A 189 -21.96 -8.56 21.79
N VAL A 190 -21.50 -7.32 21.95
CA VAL A 190 -22.10 -6.38 22.91
C VAL A 190 -23.29 -5.61 22.35
N GLY A 191 -23.61 -5.75 21.05
CA GLY A 191 -24.71 -5.05 20.40
C GLY A 191 -24.55 -3.53 20.32
N LYS A 192 -23.32 -2.99 20.40
CA LYS A 192 -23.04 -1.54 20.35
C LYS A 192 -22.19 -1.18 19.15
N SER A 193 -22.40 0.03 18.63
CA SER A 193 -21.57 0.60 17.57
C SER A 193 -20.17 0.92 18.11
N MET A 194 -19.14 0.37 17.46
CA MET A 194 -17.74 0.60 17.81
C MET A 194 -17.06 1.66 16.94
N ARG A 195 -17.81 2.36 16.07
CA ARG A 195 -17.25 3.25 15.02
C ARG A 195 -16.28 4.31 15.52
N TRP A 196 -16.54 4.90 16.67
CA TRP A 196 -15.69 5.96 17.23
C TRP A 196 -14.47 5.38 17.92
N ILE A 197 -14.61 4.22 18.56
CA ILE A 197 -13.49 3.49 19.16
C ILE A 197 -12.55 3.03 18.05
N ALA A 198 -13.08 2.40 17.00
CA ALA A 198 -12.37 2.03 15.78
C ALA A 198 -11.64 3.22 15.16
N LEU A 199 -12.34 4.33 14.88
CA LEU A 199 -11.69 5.51 14.32
C LEU A 199 -10.57 6.06 15.22
N SER A 200 -10.79 6.11 16.54
CA SER A 200 -9.77 6.55 17.49
C SER A 200 -8.57 5.60 17.51
N THR A 201 -8.81 4.29 17.53
CA THR A 201 -7.78 3.25 17.45
C THR A 201 -6.94 3.41 16.18
N PHE A 202 -7.58 3.48 15.01
CA PHE A 202 -6.91 3.69 13.73
C PHE A 202 -6.05 4.96 13.72
N VAL A 203 -6.59 6.09 14.21
CA VAL A 203 -5.85 7.37 14.27
C VAL A 203 -4.66 7.29 15.23
N ILE A 204 -4.81 6.64 16.38
CA ILE A 204 -3.71 6.43 17.33
C ILE A 204 -2.63 5.58 16.69
N THR A 205 -2.98 4.45 16.05
CA THR A 205 -1.99 3.58 15.41
C THR A 205 -1.29 4.26 14.23
N MET A 206 -2.02 5.09 13.46
CA MET A 206 -1.42 5.93 12.42
C MET A 206 -0.43 6.95 13.02
N GLY A 207 -0.76 7.55 14.17
CA GLY A 207 0.15 8.42 14.91
C GLY A 207 1.42 7.69 15.37
N VAL A 208 1.29 6.45 15.86
CA VAL A 208 2.43 5.59 16.23
C VAL A 208 3.28 5.26 15.00
N PHE A 209 2.67 4.87 13.88
CA PHE A 209 3.37 4.62 12.61
C PHE A 209 4.18 5.86 12.16
N ILE A 210 3.55 7.04 12.17
CA ILE A 210 4.18 8.30 11.79
C ILE A 210 5.32 8.65 12.75
N HIS A 211 5.11 8.47 14.05
CA HIS A 211 6.14 8.69 15.05
C HIS A 211 7.35 7.79 14.78
N GLN A 212 7.10 6.50 14.54
CA GLN A 212 8.13 5.49 14.37
C GLN A 212 9.07 5.80 13.19
N PHE A 213 8.55 6.08 11.99
CA PHE A 213 9.42 6.37 10.86
C PHE A 213 10.12 7.73 10.96
N ASN A 214 9.53 8.73 11.64
CA ASN A 214 10.16 10.04 11.81
C ASN A 214 11.29 10.04 12.85
N HIS A 215 11.37 9.02 13.72
CA HIS A 215 12.43 8.89 14.71
C HIS A 215 13.60 8.01 14.23
N ARG A 216 13.55 7.53 12.98
CA ARG A 216 14.69 6.86 12.35
C ARG A 216 15.82 7.88 12.16
N LYS A 217 17.03 7.50 12.57
CA LYS A 217 18.22 8.38 12.59
C LYS A 217 19.08 8.29 11.33
N TYR A 218 18.67 7.50 10.35
CA TYR A 218 19.45 7.20 9.15
C TYR A 218 18.66 7.62 7.91
N ASP A 219 19.34 8.28 6.98
CA ASP A 219 18.80 8.69 5.68
C ASP A 219 19.18 7.65 4.63
N PHE A 220 18.18 7.02 4.03
CA PHE A 220 18.34 6.00 3.02
C PHE A 220 18.43 6.55 1.59
N ASN A 221 18.41 7.86 1.38
CA ASN A 221 18.49 8.45 0.05
C ASN A 221 19.81 8.17 -0.66
N TYR A 222 19.69 7.86 -1.96
CA TYR A 222 20.81 7.74 -2.88
C TYR A 222 20.30 7.97 -4.32
N LYS A 223 21.20 8.39 -5.21
CA LYS A 223 20.86 8.79 -6.58
C LYS A 223 21.57 7.95 -7.63
N GLY A 224 20.82 7.59 -8.67
CA GLY A 224 21.35 7.02 -9.90
C GLY A 224 21.85 5.57 -9.79
N PHE A 225 22.13 4.98 -10.95
CA PHE A 225 22.59 3.59 -11.07
C PHE A 225 24.09 3.39 -10.80
N SER A 226 24.90 4.45 -10.87
CA SER A 226 26.37 4.34 -10.81
C SER A 226 26.92 3.86 -9.46
N GLU A 227 26.18 4.07 -8.38
CA GLU A 227 26.54 3.62 -7.01
C GLU A 227 25.52 2.60 -6.45
N HIS A 228 24.59 2.13 -7.30
CA HIS A 228 23.40 1.42 -6.86
C HIS A 228 23.72 0.14 -6.11
N HIS A 229 24.55 -0.76 -6.66
CA HIS A 229 24.77 -2.06 -6.00
C HIS A 229 25.43 -1.96 -4.62
N GLU A 230 26.47 -1.14 -4.48
CA GLU A 230 27.16 -1.00 -3.19
C GLU A 230 26.29 -0.29 -2.16
N LYS A 231 25.65 0.83 -2.53
CA LYS A 231 24.75 1.55 -1.63
C LYS A 231 23.49 0.77 -1.30
N TRP A 232 22.94 0.03 -2.25
CA TRP A 232 21.78 -0.84 -2.02
C TRP A 232 22.09 -1.89 -0.98
N ASN A 233 23.17 -2.65 -1.16
CA ASN A 233 23.58 -3.68 -0.21
C ASN A 233 23.88 -3.07 1.17
N PHE A 234 24.54 -1.92 1.22
CA PHE A 234 24.78 -1.22 2.48
C PHE A 234 23.49 -0.81 3.17
N ASN A 235 22.55 -0.20 2.45
CA ASN A 235 21.26 0.24 2.99
C ASN A 235 20.38 -0.93 3.42
N GLU A 236 20.42 -2.05 2.69
CA GLU A 236 19.72 -3.29 3.06
C GLU A 236 20.24 -3.81 4.41
N VAL A 237 21.56 -3.96 4.54
CA VAL A 237 22.20 -4.39 5.80
C VAL A 237 21.92 -3.40 6.93
N LYS A 238 22.02 -2.10 6.65
CA LYS A 238 21.77 -1.05 7.64
C LYS A 238 20.32 -1.07 8.12
N SER A 239 19.37 -1.25 7.21
CA SER A 239 17.95 -1.33 7.56
C SER A 239 17.67 -2.57 8.40
N LYS A 240 18.19 -3.75 8.03
CA LYS A 240 18.09 -4.97 8.88
C LYS A 240 18.67 -4.74 10.27
N SER A 241 19.81 -4.07 10.38
CA SER A 241 20.41 -3.72 11.68
C SER A 241 19.51 -2.80 12.52
N ILE A 242 18.86 -1.81 11.91
CA ILE A 242 17.91 -0.91 12.59
C ILE A 242 16.68 -1.69 13.05
N GLN A 243 16.15 -2.57 12.21
CA GLN A 243 15.02 -3.43 12.58
C GLN A 243 15.35 -4.34 13.75
N LYS A 244 16.54 -4.94 13.73
CA LYS A 244 17.04 -5.76 14.83
C LYS A 244 17.14 -4.98 16.15
N GLU A 245 17.59 -3.72 16.09
CA GLU A 245 17.62 -2.83 17.26
C GLU A 245 16.21 -2.53 17.79
N ILE A 246 15.23 -2.32 16.90
CA ILE A 246 13.85 -1.97 17.26
C ILE A 246 13.08 -3.18 17.83
N LEU A 247 13.21 -4.34 17.18
CA LEU A 247 12.39 -5.52 17.47
C LEU A 247 13.03 -6.45 18.52
N GLY A 248 14.35 -6.34 18.72
CA GLY A 248 15.12 -7.35 19.46
C GLY A 248 15.40 -8.60 18.61
N ASP A 249 16.24 -9.49 19.14
CA ASP A 249 16.72 -10.67 18.40
C ASP A 249 15.59 -11.61 17.96
N ASP A 250 14.75 -12.07 18.90
CA ASP A 250 13.75 -13.12 18.64
C ASP A 250 12.70 -12.70 17.60
N LEU A 251 12.14 -11.49 17.75
CA LEU A 251 11.10 -11.01 16.84
C LEU A 251 11.67 -10.63 15.48
N PHE A 252 12.90 -10.10 15.43
CA PHE A 252 13.60 -9.84 14.18
C PHE A 252 13.89 -11.11 13.39
N GLU A 253 14.34 -12.17 14.08
CA GLU A 253 14.59 -13.48 13.45
C GLU A 253 13.29 -14.07 12.88
N LEU A 254 12.21 -14.09 13.66
CA LEU A 254 10.89 -14.52 13.20
C LEU A 254 10.42 -13.75 11.95
N MET A 255 10.59 -12.43 11.94
CA MET A 255 10.18 -11.59 10.80
C MET A 255 11.07 -11.81 9.57
N THR A 256 12.35 -12.09 9.78
CA THR A 256 13.29 -12.40 8.70
C THR A 256 12.97 -13.77 8.08
N GLU A 257 12.71 -14.79 8.90
CA GLU A 257 12.24 -16.10 8.41
C GLU A 257 10.93 -15.98 7.63
N PHE A 258 10.00 -15.16 8.13
CA PHE A 258 8.74 -14.89 7.42
C PHE A 258 8.98 -14.24 6.06
N ASP A 259 9.80 -13.19 5.99
CA ASP A 259 10.15 -12.49 4.73
C ASP A 259 10.81 -13.43 3.72
N GLU A 260 11.79 -14.22 4.17
CA GLU A 260 12.53 -15.19 3.34
C GLU A 260 11.66 -16.37 2.88
N SER A 261 10.56 -16.67 3.58
CA SER A 261 9.61 -17.71 3.19
C SER A 261 8.67 -17.32 2.05
N ILE A 262 8.59 -16.03 1.70
CA ILE A 262 7.70 -15.54 0.64
C ILE A 262 8.30 -15.94 -0.72
N PRO A 263 7.62 -16.77 -1.54
CA PRO A 263 8.18 -17.34 -2.76
C PRO A 263 8.24 -16.35 -3.94
N ILE A 264 8.02 -15.06 -3.69
CA ILE A 264 7.95 -14.01 -4.70
C ILE A 264 9.19 -13.14 -4.53
N TRP A 265 10.24 -13.47 -5.28
CA TRP A 265 11.45 -12.67 -5.39
C TRP A 265 11.29 -11.73 -6.58
N PHE A 266 11.17 -10.44 -6.32
CA PHE A 266 11.36 -9.38 -7.32
C PHE A 266 12.83 -8.96 -7.28
#